data_AF-A0A7K0ZXI6-F1
#
_entry.id   AF-A0A7K0ZXI6-F1
#
_cell.length_a   1.000
_cell.length_b   1.000
_cell.length_c   1.000
_cell.angle_alpha   90.00
_cell.angle_beta   90.00
_cell.angle_gamma   90.00
#
_symmetry.space_group_name_H-M   'P 1'
#
loop_
_entity.id
_entity.type
_entity.pdbx_description
1 polymer ?
#
loop_
_entity_poly.entity_id
_entity_poly.type
_entity_poly.pdbx_seq_one_letter_code
_entity_poly.pdbx_strand_id
1 'polypeptide(L)'
;MTTYTAAIEVAKNDTLTTDQIDHIIDQLEDYHPSISTSPRGWLAARITLPGETLAQATKTAITLIEAAYGAPAITCEIMTETEADAREGWDTIPELISVSEAAELLGITRQAVTLRIQNHTLPATKIGNGWAIPRAALNLDN
;
A
#
# COMPACT_ATOMS: atom_id res chain seq x y z
N MET A 1 -20.77 -11.66 16.63
CA MET A 1 -20.36 -10.51 15.78
C MET A 1 -18.86 -10.49 15.79
N THR A 2 -18.23 -10.49 14.61
CA THR A 2 -16.78 -10.58 14.46
C THR A 2 -16.24 -9.19 14.16
N THR A 3 -15.08 -8.86 14.70
CA THR A 3 -14.39 -7.60 14.39
C THR A 3 -13.53 -7.78 13.15
N TYR A 4 -13.57 -6.80 12.26
CA TYR A 4 -12.77 -6.77 11.04
C TYR A 4 -11.91 -5.51 11.01
N THR A 5 -10.75 -5.61 10.39
CA THR A 5 -9.89 -4.47 10.09
C THR A 5 -9.89 -4.28 8.58
N ALA A 6 -10.20 -3.06 8.14
CA ALA A 6 -10.20 -2.67 6.74
C ALA A 6 -9.16 -1.59 6.48
N ALA A 7 -8.38 -1.73 5.42
CA ALA A 7 -7.51 -0.70 4.86
C ALA A 7 -7.96 -0.40 3.43
N ILE A 8 -8.29 0.85 3.15
CA ILE A 8 -8.89 1.28 1.88
C ILE A 8 -8.15 2.51 1.37
N GLU A 9 -7.68 2.44 0.12
CA GLU A 9 -7.21 3.61 -0.64
C GLU A 9 -8.38 4.21 -1.42
N VAL A 10 -8.40 5.54 -1.55
CA VAL A 10 -9.39 6.28 -2.36
C VAL A 10 -8.73 6.97 -3.55
N ALA A 11 -9.50 7.25 -4.61
CA ALA A 11 -9.05 7.96 -5.81
C ALA A 11 -8.82 9.47 -5.57
N LYS A 12 -8.06 9.80 -4.53
CA LYS A 12 -7.75 11.14 -4.06
C LYS A 12 -6.30 11.18 -3.59
N ASN A 13 -5.53 12.16 -4.04
CA ASN A 13 -4.07 12.24 -3.80
C ASN A 13 -3.58 13.68 -3.55
N ASP A 14 -4.49 14.62 -3.31
CA ASP A 14 -4.16 15.96 -2.85
C ASP A 14 -3.71 15.95 -1.38
N THR A 15 -2.82 16.88 -1.04
CA THR A 15 -2.40 17.10 0.34
C THR A 15 -3.59 17.59 1.15
N LEU A 16 -4.01 16.82 2.16
CA LEU A 16 -5.04 17.24 3.10
C LEU A 16 -4.52 18.34 4.03
N THR A 17 -5.38 19.32 4.32
CA THR A 17 -5.16 20.26 5.42
C THR A 17 -5.46 19.58 6.77
N THR A 18 -4.98 20.18 7.87
CA THR A 18 -5.30 19.69 9.22
C THR A 18 -6.81 19.62 9.45
N ASP A 19 -7.56 20.67 9.10
CA ASP A 19 -9.02 20.69 9.25
C ASP A 19 -9.73 19.56 8.47
N GLN A 20 -9.20 19.19 7.29
CA GLN A 20 -9.73 18.07 6.51
C GLN A 20 -9.41 16.72 7.15
N ILE A 21 -8.20 16.57 7.72
CA ILE A 21 -7.80 15.38 8.46
C ILE A 21 -8.71 15.20 9.69
N ASP A 22 -8.89 16.27 10.46
CA ASP A 22 -9.74 16.26 11.66
C ASP A 22 -11.19 15.91 11.30
N HIS A 23 -11.73 16.50 10.23
CA HIS A 23 -13.07 16.17 9.75
C HIS A 23 -13.24 14.69 9.38
N ILE A 24 -12.24 14.09 8.72
CA ILE A 24 -12.28 12.67 8.35
C ILE A 24 -12.18 11.78 9.59
N ILE A 25 -11.31 12.14 10.55
CA ILE A 25 -11.17 11.40 11.81
C ILE A 25 -12.48 11.45 12.60
N ASP A 26 -13.11 12.63 12.73
CA ASP A 26 -14.38 12.80 13.44
C ASP A 26 -15.50 11.94 12.82
N GLN A 27 -15.57 11.87 11.48
CA GLN A 27 -16.58 11.05 10.78
C GLN A 27 -16.39 9.55 10.98
N LEU A 28 -15.17 9.11 11.29
CA LEU A 28 -14.82 7.71 11.45
C LEU A 28 -14.51 7.33 12.90
N GLU A 29 -14.69 8.24 13.86
CA GLU A 29 -14.23 8.14 15.26
C GLU A 29 -14.65 6.81 15.91
N ASP A 30 -15.90 6.40 15.69
CA ASP A 30 -16.49 5.16 16.21
C ASP A 30 -15.79 3.87 15.73
N TYR A 31 -14.90 3.97 14.74
CA TYR A 31 -14.19 2.85 14.11
C TYR A 31 -12.66 2.91 14.29
N HIS A 32 -12.16 3.72 15.24
CA HIS A 32 -10.74 3.86 15.56
C HIS A 32 -9.86 4.11 14.32
N PRO A 33 -10.08 5.23 13.61
CA PRO A 33 -9.46 5.45 12.31
C PRO A 33 -7.97 5.77 12.42
N SER A 34 -7.22 5.39 11.40
CA SER A 34 -5.91 5.95 11.11
C SER A 34 -5.81 6.31 9.63
N ILE A 35 -5.18 7.45 9.35
CA ILE A 35 -5.04 7.99 8.00
C ILE A 35 -3.59 7.84 7.56
N SER A 36 -3.40 7.46 6.30
CA SER A 36 -2.08 7.28 5.70
C SER A 36 -2.11 7.64 4.21
N THR A 37 -0.95 7.55 3.58
CA THR A 37 -0.79 7.73 2.13
C THR A 37 -0.11 6.48 1.57
N SER A 38 -0.65 5.90 0.51
CA SER A 38 -0.08 4.73 -0.14
C SER A 38 1.22 5.08 -0.89
N PRO A 39 2.07 4.11 -1.24
CA PRO A 39 3.31 4.36 -1.99
C PRO A 39 3.12 5.10 -3.31
N ARG A 40 1.93 5.04 -3.91
CA ARG A 40 1.58 5.77 -5.15
C ARG A 40 1.00 7.17 -4.90
N GLY A 41 0.89 7.59 -3.65
CA GLY A 41 0.37 8.90 -3.26
C GLY A 41 -1.14 8.95 -3.01
N TRP A 42 -1.86 7.83 -3.08
CA TRP A 42 -3.30 7.81 -2.78
C TRP A 42 -3.55 7.96 -1.28
N LEU A 43 -4.56 8.72 -0.90
CA LEU A 43 -5.01 8.80 0.47
C LEU A 43 -5.64 7.47 0.88
N ALA A 44 -5.39 7.06 2.12
CA ALA A 44 -5.88 5.81 2.65
C ALA A 44 -6.33 5.96 4.10
N ALA A 45 -7.32 5.16 4.49
CA ALA A 45 -7.72 5.00 5.87
C ALA A 45 -7.75 3.53 6.27
N ARG A 46 -7.38 3.28 7.53
CA ARG A 46 -7.62 2.02 8.21
C ARG A 46 -8.64 2.23 9.32
N ILE A 47 -9.62 1.34 9.38
CA ILE A 47 -10.68 1.33 10.39
C ILE A 47 -10.90 -0.09 10.92
N THR A 48 -11.44 -0.17 12.13
CA THR A 48 -11.85 -1.41 12.77
C THR A 48 -13.35 -1.38 13.00
N LEU A 49 -14.09 -2.35 12.46
CA LEU A 49 -15.55 -2.36 12.49
C LEU A 49 -16.12 -3.75 12.82
N PRO A 50 -17.23 -3.81 13.55
CA PRO A 50 -17.96 -5.06 13.74
C PRO A 50 -18.74 -5.46 12.48
N GLY A 51 -18.87 -6.75 12.25
CA GLY A 51 -19.72 -7.29 11.18
C GLY A 51 -20.21 -8.71 11.47
N GLU A 52 -21.28 -9.10 10.79
CA GLU A 52 -21.79 -10.47 10.81
C GLU A 52 -21.01 -11.36 9.84
N THR A 53 -20.58 -10.80 8.71
CA THR A 53 -19.81 -11.50 7.67
C THR A 53 -18.76 -10.57 7.07
N LEU A 54 -17.69 -11.14 6.52
CA LEU A 54 -16.66 -10.38 5.80
C LEU A 54 -17.28 -9.53 4.69
N ALA A 55 -18.16 -10.11 3.88
CA ALA A 55 -18.80 -9.41 2.75
C ALA A 55 -19.65 -8.21 3.18
N GLN A 56 -20.35 -8.31 4.32
CA GLN A 56 -21.09 -7.18 4.88
C GLN A 56 -20.14 -6.12 5.42
N ALA A 57 -19.11 -6.50 6.18
CA ALA A 57 -18.11 -5.58 6.68
C ALA A 57 -17.37 -4.85 5.54
N THR A 58 -17.05 -5.54 4.43
CA THR A 58 -16.44 -4.92 3.24
C THR A 58 -17.30 -3.79 2.69
N LYS A 59 -18.60 -4.05 2.49
CA LYS A 59 -19.52 -3.03 1.95
C LYS A 59 -19.65 -1.85 2.90
N THR A 60 -19.81 -2.11 4.19
CA THR A 60 -19.90 -1.07 5.21
C THR A 60 -18.63 -0.21 5.25
N ALA A 61 -17.45 -0.83 5.26
CA ALA A 61 -16.17 -0.11 5.28
C ALA A 61 -15.97 0.78 4.04
N ILE A 62 -16.27 0.25 2.84
CA ILE A 62 -16.20 1.04 1.60
C ILE A 62 -17.12 2.25 1.68
N THR A 63 -18.39 2.07 2.06
CA THR A 63 -19.36 3.17 2.15
C THR A 63 -18.92 4.25 3.15
N LEU A 64 -18.40 3.84 4.31
CA LEU A 64 -17.91 4.78 5.33
C LEU A 64 -16.72 5.59 4.82
N ILE A 65 -15.73 4.94 4.21
CA ILE A 65 -14.50 5.59 3.75
C ILE A 65 -14.77 6.48 2.52
N GLU A 66 -15.58 6.04 1.56
CA GLU A 66 -15.96 6.87 0.41
C GLU A 66 -16.71 8.13 0.85
N ALA A 67 -17.63 8.00 1.82
CA ALA A 67 -18.36 9.14 2.37
C ALA A 67 -17.41 10.10 3.10
N ALA A 68 -16.45 9.59 3.87
CA ALA A 68 -15.53 10.43 4.63
C ALA A 68 -14.57 11.22 3.75
N TYR A 69 -14.04 10.59 2.71
CA TYR A 69 -13.08 11.24 1.80
C TYR A 69 -13.75 12.01 0.66
N GLY A 70 -15.02 11.75 0.36
CA GLY A 70 -15.73 12.27 -0.79
C GLY A 70 -15.14 11.78 -2.12
N ALA A 71 -14.57 10.57 -2.13
CA ALA A 71 -13.87 9.99 -3.28
C ALA A 71 -14.07 8.47 -3.33
N PRO A 72 -14.12 7.85 -4.53
CA PRO A 72 -14.37 6.42 -4.65
C PRO A 72 -13.19 5.59 -4.16
N ALA A 73 -13.48 4.43 -3.58
CA ALA A 73 -12.47 3.46 -3.17
C ALA A 73 -11.83 2.81 -4.41
N ILE A 74 -10.51 2.63 -4.36
CA ILE A 74 -9.73 1.99 -5.43
C ILE A 74 -9.10 0.66 -5.00
N THR A 75 -8.89 0.48 -3.70
CA THR A 75 -8.47 -0.79 -3.10
C THR A 75 -9.28 -1.03 -1.83
N CYS A 76 -9.51 -2.28 -1.48
CA CYS A 76 -10.07 -2.65 -0.18
C CYS A 76 -9.43 -3.96 0.26
N GLU A 77 -8.61 -3.88 1.29
CA GLU A 77 -8.11 -5.04 2.01
C GLU A 77 -8.87 -5.13 3.33
N ILE A 78 -9.55 -6.25 3.56
CA ILE A 78 -10.32 -6.46 4.79
C ILE A 78 -10.19 -7.91 5.23
N MET A 79 -10.01 -8.08 6.53
CA MET A 79 -9.83 -9.37 7.18
C MET A 79 -10.36 -9.31 8.61
N THR A 80 -10.47 -10.46 9.27
CA THR A 80 -10.78 -10.50 10.72
C THR A 80 -9.65 -9.83 11.49
N GLU A 81 -9.97 -9.17 12.60
CA GLU A 81 -8.97 -8.53 13.49
C GLU A 81 -7.83 -9.49 13.86
N THR A 82 -8.14 -10.75 14.21
CA THR A 82 -7.14 -11.79 14.50
C THR A 82 -6.17 -12.05 13.34
N GLU A 83 -6.61 -11.94 12.09
CA GLU A 83 -5.75 -12.13 10.92
C GLU A 83 -4.91 -10.87 10.64
N ALA A 84 -5.48 -9.69 10.90
CA ALA A 84 -4.75 -8.43 10.81
C ALA A 84 -3.60 -8.38 11.81
N ASP A 85 -3.86 -8.76 13.07
CA ASP A 85 -2.84 -8.86 14.12
C ASP A 85 -1.76 -9.89 13.77
N ALA A 86 -2.16 -11.04 13.21
CA ALA A 86 -1.20 -12.08 12.81
C ALA A 86 -0.27 -11.63 11.67
N ARG A 87 -0.75 -10.71 10.81
CA ARG A 87 0.01 -10.11 9.70
C ARG A 87 0.68 -8.79 10.09
N GLU A 88 0.45 -8.27 11.28
CA GLU A 88 1.04 -7.02 11.71
C GLU A 88 2.58 -7.16 11.70
N GLY A 89 3.25 -6.21 11.02
CA GLY A 89 4.70 -6.27 10.82
C GLY A 89 5.17 -7.26 9.74
N TRP A 90 4.27 -7.92 9.00
CA TRP A 90 4.64 -8.64 7.78
C TRP A 90 4.84 -7.64 6.64
N ASP A 91 6.06 -7.14 6.49
CA ASP A 91 6.43 -6.49 5.24
C ASP A 91 6.46 -7.57 4.15
N THR A 92 5.58 -7.44 3.15
CA THR A 92 5.67 -8.28 1.95
C THR A 92 6.95 -7.89 1.22
N ILE A 93 8.05 -8.59 1.49
CA ILE A 93 9.31 -8.36 0.81
C ILE A 93 9.09 -8.78 -0.66
N PRO A 94 9.17 -7.85 -1.62
CA PRO A 94 8.99 -8.20 -3.02
C PRO A 94 10.09 -9.19 -3.43
N GLU A 95 9.89 -9.91 -4.53
CA GLU A 95 10.99 -10.70 -5.09
C GLU A 95 12.15 -9.75 -5.42
N LEU A 96 13.24 -9.86 -4.67
CA LEU A 96 14.44 -9.06 -4.83
C LEU A 96 15.46 -9.86 -5.63
N ILE A 97 15.98 -9.23 -6.67
CA ILE A 97 17.03 -9.80 -7.52
C ILE A 97 18.29 -8.94 -7.46
N SER A 98 19.41 -9.57 -7.75
CA SER A 98 20.71 -8.93 -7.85
C SER A 98 20.89 -8.17 -9.17
N VAL A 99 21.92 -7.33 -9.23
CA VAL A 99 22.34 -6.65 -10.47
C VAL A 99 22.67 -7.64 -11.60
N SER A 100 23.20 -8.83 -11.27
CA SER A 100 23.53 -9.84 -12.27
C SER A 100 22.28 -10.46 -12.88
N GLU A 101 21.33 -10.86 -12.04
CA GLU A 101 20.05 -11.43 -12.49
C GLU A 101 19.25 -10.40 -13.29
N ALA A 102 19.24 -9.13 -12.84
CA ALA A 102 18.60 -8.05 -13.59
C ALA A 102 19.25 -7.83 -14.97
N ALA A 103 20.58 -7.94 -15.05
CA ALA A 103 21.31 -7.81 -16.31
C ALA A 103 20.98 -8.95 -17.28
N GLU A 104 20.90 -10.19 -16.78
CA GLU A 104 20.48 -11.37 -17.54
C GLU A 104 19.04 -11.24 -18.05
N LEU A 105 18.10 -10.86 -17.17
CA LEU A 105 16.69 -10.69 -17.53
C LEU A 105 16.46 -9.57 -18.55
N LEU A 106 17.22 -8.48 -18.45
CA LEU A 106 17.12 -7.34 -19.38
C LEU A 106 17.95 -7.51 -20.66
N GLY A 107 18.82 -8.53 -20.74
CA GLY A 107 19.75 -8.69 -21.86
C GLY A 107 20.79 -7.56 -21.99
N ILE A 108 21.16 -6.91 -20.88
CA ILE A 108 22.12 -5.79 -20.86
C ILE A 108 23.31 -6.11 -19.94
N THR A 109 24.32 -5.24 -19.92
CA THR A 109 25.48 -5.44 -19.03
C THR A 109 25.15 -5.05 -17.59
N ARG A 110 25.86 -5.66 -16.62
CA ARG A 110 25.79 -5.28 -15.19
C ARG A 110 26.12 -3.81 -14.95
N GLN A 111 27.03 -3.24 -15.74
CA GLN A 111 27.39 -1.82 -15.68
C GLN A 111 26.21 -0.93 -16.11
N ALA A 112 25.46 -1.33 -17.14
CA ALA A 112 24.26 -0.61 -17.58
C ALA A 112 23.16 -0.62 -16.52
N VAL A 113 22.94 -1.76 -15.84
CA VAL A 113 22.01 -1.84 -14.69
C VAL A 113 22.46 -0.91 -13.55
N THR A 114 23.75 -0.95 -13.20
CA THR A 114 24.31 -0.10 -12.13
C THR A 114 24.14 1.39 -12.45
N LEU A 115 24.33 1.77 -13.71
CA LEU A 115 24.13 3.15 -14.17
C LEU A 115 22.66 3.57 -14.05
N ARG A 116 21.69 2.69 -14.35
CA ARG A 116 20.25 2.98 -14.14
C ARG A 116 19.90 3.20 -12.67
N ILE A 117 20.49 2.41 -11.77
CA ILE A 117 20.35 2.60 -10.32
C ILE A 117 20.90 3.97 -9.91
N GLN A 118 22.12 4.31 -10.34
CA GLN A 118 22.77 5.58 -10.03
C GLN A 118 22.01 6.79 -10.58
N ASN A 119 21.37 6.64 -11.75
CA ASN A 119 20.54 7.68 -12.37
C ASN A 119 19.09 7.69 -11.84
N HIS A 120 18.78 6.89 -10.81
CA HIS A 120 17.44 6.78 -10.22
C HIS A 120 16.33 6.36 -11.20
N THR A 121 16.68 5.71 -12.32
CA THR A 121 15.71 5.18 -13.30
C THR A 121 15.37 3.71 -13.05
N LEU A 122 16.06 3.05 -12.11
CA LEU A 122 15.73 1.73 -11.61
C LEU A 122 15.77 1.74 -10.07
N PRO A 123 14.66 1.49 -9.37
CA PRO A 123 14.65 1.44 -7.92
C PRO A 123 15.49 0.26 -7.42
N ALA A 124 16.38 0.52 -6.45
CA ALA A 124 17.17 -0.51 -5.81
C ALA A 124 17.57 -0.08 -4.40
N THR A 125 17.73 -1.05 -3.51
CA THR A 125 18.19 -0.84 -2.13
C THR A 125 19.61 -1.39 -1.99
N LYS A 126 20.52 -0.62 -1.38
CA LYS A 126 21.87 -1.09 -1.08
C LYS A 126 21.79 -2.06 0.11
N ILE A 127 22.18 -3.32 -0.10
CA ILE A 127 22.22 -4.34 0.95
C ILE A 127 23.63 -4.90 1.01
N GLY A 128 24.36 -4.56 2.08
CA GLY A 128 25.79 -4.87 2.21
C GLY A 128 26.58 -4.33 1.01
N ASN A 129 27.33 -5.22 0.33
CA ASN A 129 28.08 -4.87 -0.88
C ASN A 129 27.24 -4.93 -2.16
N GLY A 130 26.03 -5.47 -2.12
CA GLY A 130 25.15 -5.65 -3.28
C GLY A 130 24.09 -4.56 -3.43
N TRP A 131 23.32 -4.66 -4.51
CA TRP A 131 22.05 -3.95 -4.70
C TRP A 131 20.94 -4.98 -4.85
N ALA A 132 19.84 -4.76 -4.16
CA ALA A 132 18.62 -5.53 -4.28
C ALA A 132 17.60 -4.72 -5.09
N ILE A 133 17.15 -5.27 -6.20
CA ILE A 133 16.24 -4.64 -7.15
C ILE A 133 14.92 -5.39 -7.07
N PRO A 134 13.77 -4.72 -6.84
CA PRO A 134 12.47 -5.37 -6.97
C PRO A 134 12.31 -5.90 -8.39
N ARG A 135 12.07 -7.20 -8.56
CA ARG A 135 11.92 -7.82 -9.89
C ARG A 135 10.85 -7.12 -10.73
N ALA A 136 9.74 -6.74 -10.10
CA ALA A 136 8.65 -6.02 -10.75
C ALA A 136 9.08 -4.69 -11.39
N ALA A 137 10.18 -4.08 -10.93
CA ALA A 137 10.68 -2.82 -11.49
C ALA A 137 11.38 -2.97 -12.85
N LEU A 138 11.67 -4.20 -13.30
CA LEU A 138 12.34 -4.41 -14.59
C LEU A 138 11.43 -4.15 -15.80
N ASN A 139 10.10 -4.01 -15.63
CA ASN A 139 9.12 -3.76 -16.70
C ASN A 139 9.44 -4.56 -17.98
N LEU A 140 9.42 -5.90 -17.88
CA LEU A 140 9.85 -6.81 -18.95
C LEU A 140 8.88 -6.85 -20.16
N ASP A 141 7.74 -6.15 -20.10
CA ASP A 141 6.63 -6.22 -21.06
C ASP A 141 6.55 -5.01 -22.03
N ASN A 142 7.67 -4.51 -22.54
CA ASN A 142 7.70 -3.52 -23.63
C ASN A 142 8.62 -3.95 -24.78
#